data_AF-A0A534FEJ2-F1
#
_entry.id   AF-A0A534FEJ2-F1
#
_cell.length_a   1.000
_cell.length_b   1.000
_cell.length_c   1.000
_cell.angle_alpha   90.00
_cell.angle_beta   90.00
_cell.angle_gamma   90.00
#
_symmetry.space_group_name_H-M   'P 1'
#
loop_
_entity.id
_entity.type
_entity.pdbx_description
1 polymer ?
#
loop_
_entity_poly.entity_id
_entity_poly.type
_entity_poly.pdbx_seq_one_letter_code
_entity_poly.pdbx_strand_id
1 'polypeptide(L)'
;MLHEIQSMLRQVFRTENEMTFPVSGTGTAGMECALVNLLEPGDVALVLVSGAFAERMKEIALRCRAEIHVLGGRWAVPVTDDEVEEALA
;
A
#
# COMPACT_ATOMS: atom_id res chain seq x y z
N MET A 1 2.52 26.61 -7.58
CA MET A 1 3.47 25.47 -7.72
C MET A 1 2.94 24.20 -7.03
N LEU A 2 2.84 24.12 -5.69
CA LEU A 2 2.35 22.87 -5.04
C LEU A 2 0.90 22.53 -5.40
N HIS A 3 -0.04 23.48 -5.30
CA HIS A 3 -1.46 23.23 -5.63
C HIS A 3 -1.68 22.76 -7.08
N GLU A 4 -0.86 23.24 -8.00
CA GLU A 4 -0.90 22.82 -9.40
C GLU A 4 -0.44 21.36 -9.55
N ILE A 5 0.67 20.99 -8.90
CA ILE A 5 1.14 19.60 -8.86
C ILE A 5 0.08 18.68 -8.24
N GLN A 6 -0.55 19.08 -7.13
CA GLN A 6 -1.64 18.31 -6.52
C GLN A 6 -2.82 18.13 -7.49
N SER A 7 -3.21 19.18 -8.21
CA SER A 7 -4.27 19.11 -9.24
C SER A 7 -3.90 18.13 -10.36
N MET A 8 -2.67 18.20 -10.88
CA MET A 8 -2.18 17.27 -11.90
C MET A 8 -2.12 15.82 -11.40
N LEU A 9 -1.69 15.60 -10.16
CA LEU A 9 -1.66 14.26 -9.55
C LEU A 9 -3.07 13.68 -9.40
N ARG A 10 -4.07 14.49 -9.02
CA ARG A 10 -5.48 14.06 -8.97
C ARG A 10 -5.99 13.62 -10.34
N GLN A 11 -5.60 14.31 -11.41
CA GLN A 11 -5.92 13.89 -12.78
C GLN A 11 -5.25 12.56 -13.15
N VAL A 12 -3.97 12.38 -12.82
CA VAL A 12 -3.22 11.13 -13.09
C VAL A 12 -3.82 9.94 -12.35
N PHE A 13 -4.10 10.10 -11.06
CA PHE A 13 -4.69 9.04 -10.23
C PHE A 13 -6.20 8.89 -10.38
N ARG A 14 -6.85 9.78 -11.16
CA ARG A 14 -8.31 9.80 -11.35
C ARG A 14 -9.07 9.81 -10.03
N THR A 15 -8.69 10.72 -9.13
CA THR A 15 -9.27 10.87 -7.79
C THR A 15 -9.64 12.32 -7.50
N GLU A 16 -10.61 12.53 -6.62
CA GLU A 16 -10.99 13.84 -6.09
C GLU A 16 -10.35 14.12 -4.72
N ASN A 17 -9.55 13.17 -4.18
CA ASN A 17 -8.97 13.27 -2.84
C ASN A 17 -8.15 14.55 -2.67
N GLU A 18 -8.55 15.40 -1.73
CA GLU A 18 -7.82 16.63 -1.40
C GLU A 18 -6.38 16.32 -0.96
N MET A 19 -6.19 15.25 -0.19
CA MET A 19 -4.90 14.73 0.28
C MET A 19 -4.14 13.96 -0.81
N THR A 20 -3.87 14.63 -1.93
CA THR A 20 -3.06 14.10 -3.05
C THR A 20 -1.82 14.98 -3.21
N PHE A 21 -0.66 14.53 -2.75
CA PHE A 21 0.58 15.32 -2.75
C PHE A 21 1.82 14.44 -2.94
N PRO A 22 2.93 14.99 -3.47
CA PRO A 22 4.17 14.25 -3.59
C PRO A 22 4.89 14.12 -2.24
N VAL A 23 5.53 12.98 -2.02
CA VAL A 23 6.45 12.75 -0.91
C VAL A 23 7.88 12.94 -1.42
N SER A 24 8.68 13.75 -0.73
CA SER A 24 10.09 13.98 -1.08
C SER A 24 10.94 12.75 -0.79
N GLY A 25 11.02 11.82 -1.74
CA GLY A 25 11.80 10.60 -1.62
C GLY A 25 11.68 9.68 -2.84
N THR A 26 12.23 8.48 -2.75
CA THR A 26 12.05 7.44 -3.78
C THR A 26 10.61 6.87 -3.73
N GLY A 27 10.22 6.05 -4.71
CA GLY A 27 8.90 5.40 -4.70
C GLY A 27 8.62 4.59 -3.42
N THR A 28 9.65 3.98 -2.83
CA THR A 28 9.53 3.27 -1.54
C THR A 28 9.18 4.22 -0.39
N ALA A 29 9.66 5.47 -0.40
CA ALA A 29 9.30 6.44 0.63
C ALA A 29 7.80 6.79 0.59
N GLY A 30 7.18 6.78 -0.60
CA GLY A 30 5.73 6.93 -0.73
C GLY A 30 4.96 5.75 -0.13
N MET A 31 5.43 4.52 -0.38
CA MET A 31 4.88 3.30 0.21
C MET A 31 4.99 3.31 1.74
N GLU A 32 6.16 3.65 2.27
CA GLU A 32 6.38 3.74 3.72
C GLU A 32 5.51 4.84 4.34
N CYS A 33 5.47 6.03 3.73
CA CYS A 33 4.61 7.14 4.17
C CYS A 33 3.13 6.70 4.29
N ALA A 34 2.61 5.96 3.31
CA ALA A 34 1.24 5.46 3.38
C ALA A 34 1.03 4.48 4.54
N LEU A 35 1.92 3.49 4.70
CA LEU A 35 1.75 2.44 5.70
C LEU A 35 1.96 2.93 7.14
N VAL A 36 3.01 3.73 7.40
CA VAL A 36 3.34 4.18 8.76
C VAL A 36 2.33 5.20 9.32
N ASN A 37 1.54 5.84 8.46
CA ASN A 37 0.46 6.75 8.88
C ASN A 37 -0.89 6.04 9.08
N LEU A 38 -1.05 4.83 8.53
CA LEU A 38 -2.33 4.10 8.57
C LEU A 38 -2.31 2.91 9.54
N LEU A 39 -1.13 2.42 9.92
CA LEU A 39 -0.98 1.26 10.79
C LEU A 39 -0.46 1.66 12.17
N GLU A 40 -1.17 1.21 13.20
CA GLU A 40 -0.75 1.23 14.59
C GLU A 40 -0.30 -0.17 15.07
N PRO A 41 0.49 -0.26 16.17
CA PRO A 41 0.85 -1.54 16.75
C PRO A 41 -0.38 -2.38 17.15
N GLY A 42 -0.47 -3.59 16.62
CA GLY A 42 -1.60 -4.51 16.84
C GLY A 42 -2.71 -4.41 15.80
N ASP A 43 -2.67 -3.45 14.87
CA ASP A 43 -3.59 -3.45 13.74
C ASP A 43 -3.39 -4.68 12.85
N VAL A 44 -4.47 -5.20 12.29
CA VAL A 44 -4.43 -6.35 11.39
C VAL A 44 -4.39 -5.87 9.94
N ALA A 45 -3.44 -6.36 9.15
CA ALA A 45 -3.32 -6.05 7.73
C ALA A 45 -3.16 -7.31 6.87
N LEU A 46 -3.90 -7.36 5.77
CA LEU A 46 -3.75 -8.38 4.72
C LEU A 46 -2.83 -7.85 3.61
N VAL A 47 -1.76 -8.58 3.30
CA VAL A 47 -0.81 -8.23 2.23
C VAL A 47 -0.84 -9.30 1.14
N LEU A 48 -1.17 -8.88 -0.09
CA LEU A 48 -1.24 -9.73 -1.27
C LEU A 48 0.14 -9.81 -1.92
N VAL A 49 0.86 -10.92 -1.74
CA VAL A 49 2.25 -11.06 -2.17
C VAL A 49 2.34 -11.77 -3.52
N SER A 50 2.72 -11.03 -4.57
CA SER A 50 2.97 -11.57 -5.93
C SER A 50 4.35 -11.21 -6.50
N GLY A 51 5.19 -10.52 -5.71
CA GLY A 51 6.55 -10.14 -6.10
C GLY A 51 7.23 -9.19 -5.12
N ALA A 52 8.43 -8.70 -5.49
CA ALA A 52 9.33 -7.95 -4.59
C ALA A 52 8.73 -6.69 -3.93
N PHE A 53 7.82 -5.99 -4.61
CA PHE A 53 7.20 -4.78 -4.04
C PHE A 53 6.21 -5.10 -2.92
N ALA A 54 5.43 -6.17 -3.06
CA ALA A 54 4.52 -6.62 -2.02
C ALA A 54 5.27 -7.20 -0.81
N GLU A 55 6.38 -7.90 -1.05
CA GLU A 55 7.29 -8.32 0.03
C GLU A 55 7.80 -7.12 0.83
N ARG A 56 8.11 -6.01 0.15
CA ARG A 56 8.52 -4.76 0.82
C ARG A 56 7.38 -4.14 1.63
N MET A 57 6.16 -4.12 1.11
CA MET A 57 4.98 -3.66 1.87
C MET A 57 4.81 -4.47 3.16
N LYS A 58 4.92 -5.80 3.07
CA LYS A 58 4.88 -6.71 4.22
C LYS A 58 5.96 -6.35 5.25
N GLU A 59 7.21 -6.15 4.83
CA GLU A 59 8.31 -5.77 5.72
C GLU A 59 8.07 -4.43 6.43
N ILE A 60 7.55 -3.42 5.71
CA ILE A 60 7.23 -2.12 6.31
C ILE A 60 6.10 -2.27 7.34
N ALA A 61 5.04 -3.01 7.00
CA ALA A 61 3.90 -3.22 7.90
C ALA A 61 4.31 -3.97 9.18
N LEU A 62 5.18 -4.98 9.07
CA LEU A 62 5.78 -5.66 10.24
C LEU A 62 6.58 -4.70 11.12
N ARG A 63 7.30 -3.73 10.54
CA ARG A 63 8.03 -2.70 11.31
C ARG A 63 7.10 -1.72 12.03
N CYS A 64 5.87 -1.53 11.52
CA CYS A 64 4.81 -0.80 12.21
C CYS A 64 4.20 -1.59 13.39
N ARG A 65 4.60 -2.86 13.56
CA ARG A 65 4.07 -3.80 14.57
C ARG A 65 2.61 -4.17 14.34
N ALA A 66 2.16 -4.11 13.10
CA ALA A 66 0.89 -4.69 12.70
C ALA A 66 0.97 -6.23 12.67
N GLU A 67 -0.16 -6.89 12.90
CA GLU A 67 -0.35 -8.32 12.66
C GLU A 67 -0.60 -8.54 11.16
N ILE A 68 0.27 -9.30 10.51
CA ILE A 68 0.26 -9.41 9.04
C ILE A 68 -0.23 -10.79 8.60
N HIS A 69 -1.36 -10.80 7.89
CA HIS A 69 -1.80 -11.94 7.11
C HIS A 69 -1.29 -11.80 5.67
N VAL A 70 -0.81 -12.91 5.11
CA VAL A 70 -0.28 -12.92 3.74
C VAL A 70 -1.16 -13.81 2.87
N LEU A 71 -1.59 -13.26 1.74
CA LEU A 71 -2.30 -14.00 0.71
C LEU A 71 -1.43 -14.08 -0.56
N GLY A 72 -1.43 -15.23 -1.24
CA GLY A 72 -0.57 -15.48 -2.40
C GLY A 72 0.77 -16.12 -2.04
N GLY A 73 1.89 -15.52 -2.47
CA GLY A 73 3.26 -16.02 -2.27
C GLY A 73 3.89 -16.66 -3.50
N ARG A 74 3.14 -16.77 -4.61
CA ARG A 74 3.64 -17.24 -5.90
C ARG A 74 4.06 -16.05 -6.76
N TRP A 75 5.36 -15.92 -7.01
CA TRP A 75 5.88 -14.85 -7.83
C TRP A 75 5.35 -14.92 -9.27
N ALA A 76 5.04 -13.76 -9.84
CA ALA A 76 4.46 -13.60 -11.17
C ALA A 76 3.09 -14.26 -11.38
N VAL A 77 2.40 -14.63 -10.29
CA VAL A 77 1.00 -15.09 -10.31
C VAL A 77 0.16 -14.06 -9.54
N PRO A 78 -0.87 -13.47 -10.16
CA PRO A 78 -1.76 -12.55 -9.45
C PRO A 78 -2.60 -13.31 -8.42
N VAL A 79 -2.95 -12.62 -7.34
CA VAL A 79 -4.01 -13.05 -6.42
C VAL A 79 -5.35 -12.71 -7.07
N THR A 80 -6.31 -13.62 -7.01
CA THR A 80 -7.65 -13.48 -7.59
C THR A 80 -8.61 -12.80 -6.62
N ASP A 81 -9.68 -12.21 -7.16
CA ASP A 81 -10.71 -11.55 -6.35
C ASP A 81 -11.37 -12.55 -5.37
N ASP A 82 -11.68 -13.77 -5.82
CA ASP A 82 -12.25 -14.84 -4.98
C ASP A 82 -11.35 -15.19 -3.78
N GLU A 83 -10.03 -15.29 -3.99
CA GLU A 83 -9.07 -15.53 -2.90
C GLU A 83 -9.05 -14.38 -1.88
N VAL A 84 -9.23 -13.13 -2.35
CA VAL A 84 -9.29 -11.95 -1.48
C VAL A 84 -10.60 -11.91 -0.70
N GLU A 85 -11.73 -12.21 -1.34
CA GLU A 85 -13.04 -12.27 -0.69
C GLU A 85 -13.06 -13.33 0.40
N GLU A 86 -12.51 -14.53 0.15
CA GLU A 86 -12.42 -15.60 1.16
C GLU A 86 -11.54 -15.20 2.35
N ALA A 87 -10.44 -14.47 2.11
CA ALA A 87 -9.53 -14.02 3.16
C ALA A 87 -10.10 -12.86 4.02
N LEU A 88 -11.08 -12.12 3.52
CA LEU A 88 -11.71 -10.98 4.21
C LEU A 88 -13.03 -11.33 4.90
N ALA A 89 -13.57 -12.53 4.67
CA ALA A 89 -14.82 -13.02 5.26
C ALA A 89 -14.69 -13.38 6.74
#